data_AF-A0A7C1CR45-F1
#
_entry.id   AF-A0A7C1CR45-F1
#
_cell.length_a   1.000
_cell.length_b   1.000
_cell.length_c   1.000
_cell.angle_alpha   90.00
_cell.angle_beta   90.00
_cell.angle_gamma   90.00
#
_symmetry.space_group_name_H-M   'P 1'
#
loop_
_entity.id
_entity.type
_entity.pdbx_description
1 polymer ?
#
loop_
_entity_poly.entity_id
_entity_poly.type
_entity_poly.pdbx_seq_one_letter_code
_entity_poly.pdbx_strand_id
1 'polypeptide(L)'
;MNAETKKFLKLYFGVAIGVWLVFAFTLGPGDLSCDYRREYKEDHDRYLQIIKSEPYKRYVQRPHLNQPGSEGVPADFADQIAFVEEYESRDEFRREKLRSTFYTVFFQFFNAGLVIWLVWRLGRKPVLKILDNQIHGLRDKISAVRNAREAAAERRRAAAAKLEHVADEDHRILAEAQERLEREKSDLEEQQQQRIAIMKRELEDRKAEEAHAAIMAIKAELVNDAVSELLQRYQQADNELLQAKLVDAFTADLEKQLS
;
A
#
# COMPACT_ATOMS: atom_id res chain seq x y z
N MET A 1 -32.92 12.45 -10.80
CA MET A 1 -33.04 13.52 -11.84
C MET A 1 -33.32 14.86 -11.15
N ASN A 2 -32.39 15.81 -11.27
CA ASN A 2 -32.45 17.09 -10.54
C ASN A 2 -33.64 17.95 -11.00
N ALA A 3 -34.13 18.84 -10.13
CA ALA A 3 -35.26 19.72 -10.43
C ALA A 3 -35.01 20.61 -11.66
N GLU A 4 -33.76 21.05 -11.87
CA GLU A 4 -33.33 21.75 -13.08
C GLU A 4 -33.50 20.92 -14.35
N THR A 5 -33.11 19.64 -14.31
CA THR A 5 -33.22 18.72 -15.44
C THR A 5 -34.69 18.49 -15.80
N LYS A 6 -35.57 18.37 -14.80
CA LYS A 6 -37.03 18.28 -15.00
C LYS A 6 -37.58 19.55 -15.67
N LYS A 7 -37.23 20.74 -15.19
CA LYS A 7 -37.67 22.02 -15.77
C LYS A 7 -37.19 22.16 -17.22
N PHE A 8 -35.94 21.80 -17.48
CA PHE A 8 -35.35 21.83 -18.82
C PHE A 8 -36.06 20.87 -19.79
N LEU A 9 -36.29 19.61 -19.39
CA LEU A 9 -37.01 18.63 -20.22
C LEU A 9 -38.43 19.12 -20.55
N LYS A 10 -39.15 19.71 -19.59
CA LYS A 10 -40.47 20.30 -19.84
C LYS A 10 -40.40 21.44 -20.86
N LEU A 11 -39.43 22.34 -20.74
CA LEU A 11 -39.22 23.43 -21.70
C LEU A 11 -38.85 22.88 -23.08
N TYR A 12 -37.96 21.89 -23.14
CA TYR A 12 -37.55 21.20 -24.37
C TYR A 12 -38.75 20.60 -25.10
N PHE A 13 -39.58 19.81 -24.42
CA PHE A 13 -40.76 19.21 -25.04
C PHE A 13 -41.80 20.26 -25.42
N GLY A 14 -41.96 21.31 -24.60
CA GLY A 14 -42.84 22.43 -24.92
C GLY A 14 -42.42 23.13 -26.22
N VAL A 15 -41.14 23.42 -26.39
CA VAL A 15 -40.60 24.04 -27.62
C VAL A 15 -40.71 23.08 -28.80
N ALA A 16 -40.36 21.80 -28.63
CA ALA A 16 -40.44 20.81 -29.71
C ALA A 16 -41.88 20.63 -30.21
N ILE A 17 -42.85 20.50 -29.30
CA ILE A 17 -44.27 20.40 -29.63
C ILE A 17 -44.76 21.70 -30.26
N GLY A 18 -44.37 22.87 -29.73
CA GLY A 18 -44.74 24.17 -30.29
C GLY A 18 -44.27 24.36 -31.73
N VAL A 19 -42.99 24.06 -32.01
CA VAL A 19 -42.43 24.12 -33.37
C VAL A 19 -43.13 23.11 -34.28
N TRP A 20 -43.37 21.89 -33.80
CA TRP A 20 -44.07 20.86 -34.55
C TRP A 20 -45.50 21.30 -34.93
N LEU A 21 -46.25 21.86 -33.98
CA LEU A 21 -47.61 22.36 -34.22
C LEU A 21 -47.65 23.55 -35.19
N VAL A 22 -46.72 24.51 -35.05
CA VAL A 22 -46.62 25.64 -35.98
C VAL A 22 -46.34 25.15 -37.39
N PHE A 23 -45.36 24.26 -37.56
CA PHE A 23 -45.00 23.73 -38.88
C PHE A 23 -46.11 22.84 -39.48
N ALA A 24 -46.76 22.00 -38.67
CA ALA A 24 -47.90 21.20 -39.10
C ALA A 24 -49.09 22.08 -39.53
N PHE A 25 -49.29 23.22 -38.87
CA PHE A 25 -50.32 24.19 -39.25
C PHE A 25 -49.96 24.96 -40.53
N THR A 26 -48.72 25.45 -40.66
CA THR A 26 -48.32 26.29 -41.80
C THR A 26 -48.05 25.51 -43.07
N LEU A 27 -47.43 24.34 -42.96
CA LEU A 27 -47.10 23.51 -44.12
C LEU A 27 -48.14 22.42 -44.36
N GLY A 28 -49.07 22.16 -43.43
CA GLY A 28 -49.99 21.04 -43.50
C GLY A 28 -49.32 19.71 -43.12
N PRO A 29 -50.04 18.58 -43.24
CA PRO A 29 -49.47 17.26 -42.99
C PRO A 29 -48.30 16.99 -43.94
N GLY A 30 -47.33 16.18 -43.49
CA GLY A 30 -46.13 15.83 -44.28
C GLY A 30 -46.41 15.02 -45.55
N ASP A 31 -47.65 14.58 -45.72
CA ASP A 31 -48.15 13.88 -46.91
C ASP A 31 -48.90 14.85 -47.83
N LEU A 32 -49.39 14.41 -48.99
CA LEU A 32 -50.10 15.26 -49.96
C LEU A 32 -51.23 16.05 -49.31
N SER A 33 -51.40 17.32 -49.73
CA SER A 33 -52.39 18.21 -49.15
C SER A 33 -53.80 17.65 -49.33
N CYS A 34 -54.71 18.01 -48.41
CA CYS A 34 -56.10 17.56 -48.49
C CYS A 34 -56.78 18.05 -49.78
N ASP A 35 -56.45 19.25 -50.23
CA ASP A 35 -56.98 19.82 -51.46
C ASP A 35 -56.49 19.05 -52.69
N TYR A 36 -55.17 18.79 -52.78
CA TYR A 36 -54.61 18.00 -53.86
C TYR A 36 -55.19 16.58 -53.92
N ARG A 37 -55.34 15.93 -52.76
CA ARG A 37 -55.96 14.60 -52.68
C ARG A 37 -57.44 14.58 -53.00
N ARG A 38 -58.16 15.68 -52.83
CA ARG A 38 -59.57 15.74 -53.21
C ARG A 38 -59.72 15.83 -54.73
N GLU A 39 -58.83 16.58 -55.38
CA GLU A 39 -58.91 16.88 -56.81
C GLU A 39 -58.27 15.79 -57.70
N TYR A 40 -57.10 15.27 -57.31
CA TYR A 40 -56.32 14.34 -58.13
C TYR A 40 -56.28 12.92 -57.58
N LYS A 41 -57.25 12.52 -56.74
CA LYS A 41 -57.21 11.23 -56.04
C LYS A 41 -57.03 10.05 -56.99
N GLU A 42 -57.87 9.98 -58.01
CA GLU A 42 -57.93 8.83 -58.92
C GLU A 42 -56.66 8.74 -59.78
N ASP A 43 -56.22 9.88 -60.31
CA ASP A 43 -54.95 9.98 -61.04
C ASP A 43 -53.75 9.62 -60.15
N HIS A 44 -53.76 10.07 -58.90
CA HIS A 44 -52.70 9.77 -57.94
C HIS A 44 -52.67 8.27 -57.58
N ASP A 45 -53.83 7.67 -57.33
CA ASP A 45 -53.94 6.25 -57.02
C ASP A 45 -53.49 5.41 -58.22
N ARG A 46 -53.85 5.81 -59.46
CA ARG A 46 -53.36 5.20 -60.69
C ARG A 46 -51.84 5.33 -60.83
N TYR A 47 -51.30 6.52 -60.59
CA TYR A 47 -49.85 6.78 -60.57
C TYR A 47 -49.13 5.87 -59.56
N LEU A 48 -49.67 5.73 -58.34
CA LEU A 48 -49.12 4.86 -57.31
C LEU A 48 -49.17 3.38 -57.71
N GLN A 49 -50.25 2.94 -58.36
CA GLN A 49 -50.37 1.56 -58.85
C GLN A 49 -49.32 1.27 -59.94
N ILE A 50 -49.14 2.17 -60.90
CA ILE A 50 -48.14 2.03 -61.96
C ILE A 50 -46.73 1.99 -61.36
N ILE A 51 -46.38 2.92 -60.47
CA ILE A 51 -45.04 2.96 -59.86
C ILE A 51 -44.75 1.76 -58.97
N LYS A 52 -45.78 1.22 -58.31
CA LYS A 52 -45.64 0.01 -57.48
C LYS A 52 -45.57 -1.27 -58.32
N SER A 53 -46.03 -1.23 -59.57
CA SER A 53 -46.00 -2.38 -60.48
C SER A 53 -44.57 -2.86 -60.73
N GLU A 54 -44.40 -4.17 -60.87
CA GLU A 54 -43.10 -4.77 -61.14
C GLU A 54 -42.52 -4.38 -62.52
N PRO A 55 -43.31 -4.32 -63.61
CA PRO A 55 -42.82 -3.86 -64.91
C PRO A 55 -42.24 -2.44 -64.87
N TYR A 56 -42.91 -1.51 -64.20
CA TYR A 56 -42.44 -0.13 -64.08
C TYR A 56 -41.14 -0.02 -63.26
N LYS A 57 -41.04 -0.75 -62.14
CA LYS A 57 -39.79 -0.82 -61.35
C LYS A 57 -38.62 -1.34 -62.17
N ARG A 58 -38.84 -2.38 -62.99
CA ARG A 58 -37.81 -2.94 -63.87
C ARG A 58 -37.41 -1.96 -64.97
N TYR A 59 -38.38 -1.21 -65.52
CA TYR A 59 -38.12 -0.12 -66.47
C TYR A 59 -37.25 0.98 -65.86
N VAL A 60 -37.57 1.47 -64.66
CA VAL A 60 -36.76 2.48 -63.97
C VAL A 60 -35.33 2.00 -63.69
N GLN A 61 -35.15 0.73 -63.33
CA GLN A 61 -33.82 0.16 -63.08
C GLN A 61 -33.01 -0.09 -64.35
N ARG A 62 -33.67 -0.56 -65.42
CA ARG A 62 -33.05 -0.97 -66.69
C ARG A 62 -33.96 -0.60 -67.87
N PRO A 63 -34.00 0.68 -68.29
CA PRO A 63 -34.96 1.16 -69.28
C PRO A 63 -34.70 0.59 -70.69
N HIS A 64 -33.44 0.30 -71.02
CA HIS A 64 -33.06 -0.24 -72.32
C HIS A 64 -33.50 -1.69 -72.55
N LEU A 65 -33.73 -2.48 -71.48
CA LEU A 65 -34.12 -3.89 -71.56
C LEU A 65 -35.64 -4.13 -71.45
N ASN A 66 -36.36 -3.21 -70.82
CA ASN A 66 -37.79 -3.37 -70.50
C ASN A 66 -38.61 -2.33 -71.28
N GLN A 67 -38.42 -2.28 -72.60
CA GLN A 67 -39.13 -1.34 -73.46
C GLN A 67 -40.57 -1.84 -73.71
N PRO A 68 -41.50 -0.94 -74.05
CA PRO A 68 -42.84 -1.35 -74.48
C PRO A 68 -42.76 -2.38 -75.63
N GLY A 69 -43.45 -3.51 -75.47
CA GLY A 69 -43.41 -4.63 -76.44
C GLY A 69 -42.35 -5.70 -76.16
N SER A 70 -41.51 -5.57 -75.12
CA SER A 70 -40.62 -6.65 -74.69
C SER A 70 -41.38 -7.79 -73.99
N GLU A 71 -40.83 -9.01 -74.05
CA GLU A 71 -41.44 -10.21 -73.46
C GLU A 71 -41.69 -10.05 -71.95
N GLY A 72 -42.93 -10.30 -71.50
CA GLY A 72 -43.34 -10.17 -70.09
C GLY A 72 -43.76 -8.76 -69.66
N VAL A 73 -43.85 -7.80 -70.59
CA VAL A 73 -44.35 -6.45 -70.34
C VAL A 73 -45.83 -6.32 -70.78
N PRO A 74 -46.71 -5.68 -69.98
CA PRO A 74 -48.11 -5.45 -70.35
C PRO A 74 -48.26 -4.67 -71.68
N ALA A 75 -49.34 -4.95 -72.42
CA ALA A 75 -49.60 -4.30 -73.71
C ALA A 75 -49.85 -2.78 -73.59
N ASP A 76 -50.36 -2.33 -72.44
CA ASP A 76 -50.65 -0.93 -72.12
C ASP A 76 -49.47 -0.20 -71.45
N PHE A 77 -48.29 -0.83 -71.37
CA PHE A 77 -47.16 -0.29 -70.62
C PHE A 77 -46.60 1.02 -71.19
N ALA A 78 -46.68 1.23 -72.51
CA ALA A 78 -46.31 2.50 -73.14
C ALA A 78 -47.17 3.66 -72.60
N ASP A 79 -48.48 3.43 -72.50
CA ASP A 79 -49.44 4.42 -72.01
C ASP A 79 -49.25 4.67 -70.51
N GLN A 80 -48.88 3.63 -69.75
CA GLN A 80 -48.54 3.75 -68.33
C GLN A 80 -47.28 4.62 -68.11
N ILE A 81 -46.23 4.45 -68.93
CA ILE A 81 -45.02 5.28 -68.84
C ILE A 81 -45.37 6.73 -69.18
N ALA A 82 -46.06 6.96 -70.30
CA ALA A 82 -46.46 8.30 -70.73
C ALA A 82 -47.32 9.01 -69.68
N PHE A 83 -48.25 8.29 -69.06
CA PHE A 83 -49.08 8.81 -67.97
C PHE A 83 -48.23 9.24 -66.76
N VAL A 84 -47.23 8.43 -66.37
CA VAL A 84 -46.37 8.77 -65.23
C VAL A 84 -45.51 9.99 -65.54
N GLU A 85 -44.91 10.07 -66.73
CA GLU A 85 -44.12 11.24 -67.14
C GLU A 85 -44.97 12.51 -67.18
N GLU A 86 -46.17 12.43 -67.75
CA GLU A 86 -47.12 13.56 -67.75
C GLU A 86 -47.48 13.96 -66.32
N TYR A 87 -47.86 12.99 -65.47
CA TYR A 87 -48.26 13.25 -64.09
C TYR A 87 -47.13 13.85 -63.25
N GLU A 88 -45.89 13.37 -63.41
CA GLU A 88 -44.72 13.94 -62.73
C GLU A 88 -44.37 15.36 -63.21
N SER A 89 -44.69 15.68 -64.47
CA SER A 89 -44.44 17.00 -65.05
C SER A 89 -45.43 18.07 -64.59
N ARG A 90 -46.60 17.69 -64.04
CA ARG A 90 -47.63 18.63 -63.55
C ARG A 90 -47.09 19.53 -62.44
N ASP A 91 -47.25 20.84 -62.59
CA ASP A 91 -46.73 21.84 -61.64
C ASP A 91 -47.31 21.69 -60.22
N GLU A 92 -48.56 21.24 -60.10
CA GLU A 92 -49.21 20.99 -58.80
C GLU A 92 -48.57 19.82 -58.07
N PHE A 93 -48.32 18.70 -58.78
CA PHE A 93 -47.65 17.55 -58.21
C PHE A 93 -46.22 17.90 -57.78
N ARG A 94 -45.49 18.66 -58.60
CA ARG A 94 -44.13 19.11 -58.25
C ARG A 94 -44.12 20.01 -57.02
N ARG A 95 -45.06 20.96 -56.90
CA ARG A 95 -45.19 21.81 -55.71
C ARG A 95 -45.48 21.00 -54.45
N GLU A 96 -46.39 20.03 -54.52
CA GLU A 96 -46.71 19.14 -53.40
C GLU A 96 -45.55 18.22 -53.02
N LYS A 97 -44.86 17.63 -54.00
CA LYS A 97 -43.66 16.81 -53.80
C LYS A 97 -42.54 17.62 -53.14
N LEU A 98 -42.33 18.87 -53.55
CA LEU A 98 -41.38 19.79 -52.92
C LEU A 98 -41.79 20.14 -51.49
N ARG A 99 -43.07 20.47 -51.24
CA ARG A 99 -43.61 20.74 -49.89
C ARG A 99 -43.37 19.57 -48.94
N SER A 100 -43.74 18.36 -49.36
CA SER A 100 -43.56 17.12 -48.57
C SER A 100 -42.08 16.80 -48.34
N THR A 101 -41.23 16.96 -49.36
CA THR A 101 -39.78 16.76 -49.22
C THR A 101 -39.19 17.76 -48.23
N PHE A 102 -39.52 19.04 -48.37
CA PHE A 102 -39.06 20.10 -47.47
C PHE A 102 -39.52 19.84 -46.03
N TYR A 103 -40.78 19.46 -45.82
CA TYR A 103 -41.30 19.07 -44.51
C TYR A 103 -40.46 17.94 -43.89
N THR A 104 -40.22 16.87 -44.65
CA THR A 104 -39.48 15.70 -44.17
C THR A 104 -38.03 16.05 -43.81
N VAL A 105 -37.34 16.75 -44.71
CA VAL A 105 -35.96 17.18 -44.53
C VAL A 105 -35.84 18.12 -43.33
N PHE A 106 -36.73 19.11 -43.22
CA PHE A 106 -36.75 20.03 -42.10
C PHE A 106 -36.89 19.29 -40.76
N PHE A 107 -37.88 18.41 -40.63
CA PHE A 107 -38.10 17.67 -39.37
C PHE A 107 -36.94 16.73 -39.04
N GLN A 108 -36.30 16.12 -40.05
CA GLN A 108 -35.12 15.30 -39.83
C GLN A 108 -33.95 16.12 -39.25
N PHE A 109 -33.66 17.28 -39.84
CA PHE A 109 -32.60 18.17 -39.34
C PHE A 109 -32.96 18.83 -38.00
N PHE A 110 -34.21 19.24 -37.82
CA PHE A 110 -34.70 19.80 -36.57
C PHE A 110 -34.57 18.79 -35.42
N ASN A 111 -35.00 17.55 -35.63
CA ASN A 111 -34.87 16.48 -34.64
C ASN A 111 -33.39 16.19 -34.32
N ALA A 112 -32.54 16.10 -35.34
CA ALA A 112 -31.09 15.91 -35.14
C ALA A 112 -30.48 17.07 -34.33
N GLY A 113 -30.80 18.32 -34.68
CA GLY A 113 -30.35 19.50 -33.96
C GLY A 113 -30.85 19.54 -32.51
N LEU A 114 -32.10 19.14 -32.26
CA LEU A 114 -32.68 19.02 -30.91
C LEU A 114 -31.90 18.03 -30.06
N VAL A 115 -31.58 16.85 -30.62
CA VAL A 115 -30.80 15.82 -29.93
C VAL A 115 -29.38 16.30 -29.64
N ILE A 116 -28.70 16.92 -30.62
CA ILE A 116 -27.36 17.49 -30.42
C ILE A 116 -27.39 18.54 -29.30
N TRP A 117 -28.39 19.43 -29.32
CA TRP A 117 -28.56 20.44 -28.29
C TRP A 117 -28.81 19.82 -26.90
N LEU A 118 -29.65 18.79 -26.84
CA LEU A 118 -29.94 18.03 -25.61
C LEU A 118 -28.65 17.42 -25.03
N VAL A 119 -27.89 16.70 -25.88
CA VAL A 119 -26.63 16.04 -25.50
C VAL A 119 -25.59 17.07 -25.08
N TRP A 120 -25.45 18.17 -25.82
CA TRP A 120 -24.50 19.23 -25.46
C TRP A 120 -24.84 19.86 -24.11
N ARG A 121 -26.13 20.16 -23.86
CA ARG A 121 -26.57 20.81 -22.63
C ARG A 121 -26.50 19.90 -21.40
N LEU A 122 -26.89 18.63 -21.53
CA LEU A 122 -26.90 17.66 -20.44
C LEU A 122 -25.54 16.99 -20.25
N GLY A 123 -24.82 16.71 -21.33
CA GLY A 123 -23.54 16.01 -21.35
C GLY A 123 -22.36 16.87 -20.89
N ARG A 124 -22.44 18.20 -21.01
CA ARG A 124 -21.35 19.09 -20.58
C ARG A 124 -21.01 18.96 -19.08
N LYS A 125 -22.02 18.89 -18.20
CA LYS A 125 -21.81 18.76 -16.75
C LYS A 125 -21.07 17.46 -16.36
N PRO A 126 -21.52 16.25 -16.76
CA PRO A 126 -20.82 15.01 -16.39
C PRO A 126 -19.43 14.92 -17.04
N VAL A 127 -19.27 15.38 -18.28
CA VAL A 127 -17.95 15.38 -18.96
C VAL A 127 -16.96 16.28 -18.21
N LEU A 128 -17.36 17.50 -17.84
CA LEU A 128 -16.52 18.39 -17.05
C LEU A 128 -16.20 17.80 -15.67
N LYS A 129 -17.18 17.19 -14.99
CA LYS A 129 -16.94 16.55 -13.69
C LYS A 129 -15.91 15.42 -13.78
N ILE A 130 -15.92 14.63 -14.84
CA ILE A 130 -14.93 13.57 -15.06
C ILE A 130 -13.53 14.18 -15.23
N LEU A 131 -13.42 15.22 -16.06
CA LEU A 131 -12.15 15.93 -16.28
C LEU A 131 -11.64 16.57 -14.97
N ASP A 132 -12.50 17.24 -14.23
CA ASP A 132 -12.15 17.85 -12.94
C ASP A 132 -11.67 16.80 -11.94
N ASN A 133 -12.36 15.67 -11.84
CA ASN A 133 -11.94 14.57 -10.96
C ASN A 133 -10.57 14.00 -11.36
N GLN A 134 -10.29 13.87 -12.66
CA GLN A 134 -8.99 13.44 -13.14
C GLN A 134 -7.90 14.46 -12.81
N ILE A 135 -8.16 15.76 -13.00
CA ILE A 135 -7.24 16.84 -12.67
C ILE A 135 -6.93 16.85 -11.16
N HIS A 136 -7.95 16.74 -10.31
CA HIS A 136 -7.77 16.67 -8.86
C HIS A 136 -6.97 15.43 -8.46
N GLY A 137 -7.31 14.25 -8.98
CA GLY A 137 -6.56 13.03 -8.69
C GLY A 137 -5.10 13.08 -9.15
N LEU A 138 -4.80 13.77 -10.26
CA LEU A 138 -3.43 14.03 -10.71
C LEU A 138 -2.69 14.99 -9.78
N ARG A 139 -3.36 16.08 -9.37
CA ARG A 139 -2.78 17.06 -8.43
C ARG A 139 -2.44 16.41 -7.10
N ASP A 140 -3.33 15.59 -6.55
CA ASP A 140 -3.14 14.89 -5.28
C ASP A 140 -1.94 13.92 -5.36
N LYS A 141 -1.82 13.19 -6.46
CA LYS A 141 -0.65 12.32 -6.72
C LYS A 141 0.64 13.10 -6.79
N ILE A 142 0.66 14.25 -7.47
CA ILE A 142 1.84 15.12 -7.55
C ILE A 142 2.22 15.65 -6.16
N SER A 143 1.25 16.09 -5.36
CA SER A 143 1.54 16.55 -3.99
C SER A 143 2.04 15.41 -3.10
N ALA A 144 1.47 14.21 -3.21
CA ALA A 144 1.94 13.05 -2.44
C ALA A 144 3.39 12.68 -2.77
N VAL A 145 3.76 12.71 -4.07
CA VAL A 145 5.14 12.46 -4.51
C VAL A 145 6.10 13.55 -4.01
N ARG A 146 5.69 14.83 -4.05
CA ARG A 146 6.51 15.93 -3.51
C ARG A 146 6.75 15.77 -2.01
N ASN A 147 5.69 15.53 -1.23
CA ASN A 147 5.79 15.33 0.21
C ASN A 147 6.65 14.11 0.55
N ALA A 148 6.51 13.01 -0.20
CA ALA A 148 7.33 11.82 -0.02
C ALA A 148 8.81 12.10 -0.31
N ARG A 149 9.11 12.91 -1.34
CA ARG A 149 10.49 13.32 -1.68
C ARG A 149 11.09 14.21 -0.60
N GLU A 150 10.32 15.18 -0.08
CA GLU A 150 10.76 16.06 1.01
C GLU A 150 11.01 15.25 2.29
N ALA A 151 10.09 14.38 2.70
CA ALA A 151 10.26 13.52 3.86
C ALA A 151 11.46 12.56 3.70
N ALA A 152 11.70 12.03 2.50
CA ALA A 152 12.89 11.22 2.23
C ALA A 152 14.19 12.03 2.32
N ALA A 153 14.19 13.28 1.84
CA ALA A 153 15.33 14.18 1.95
C ALA A 153 15.62 14.55 3.42
N GLU A 154 14.59 14.81 4.23
CA GLU A 154 14.74 15.07 5.66
C GLU A 154 15.28 13.84 6.40
N ARG A 155 14.74 12.65 6.15
CA ARG A 155 15.26 11.40 6.73
C ARG A 155 16.72 11.18 6.38
N ARG A 156 17.12 11.47 5.14
CA ARG A 156 18.52 11.36 4.71
C ARG A 156 19.41 12.36 5.45
N ARG A 157 18.97 13.60 5.63
CA ARG A 157 19.71 14.61 6.41
C ARG A 157 19.84 14.21 7.88
N ALA A 158 18.75 13.75 8.50
CA ALA A 158 18.76 13.29 9.88
C ALA A 158 19.67 12.07 10.08
N ALA A 159 19.68 11.13 9.14
CA ALA A 159 20.60 9.98 9.16
C ALA A 159 22.07 10.40 8.99
N ALA A 160 22.35 11.35 8.09
CA ALA A 160 23.70 11.88 7.91
C ALA A 160 24.21 12.59 9.18
N ALA A 161 23.36 13.40 9.84
CA ALA A 161 23.72 14.06 11.10
C ALA A 161 23.99 13.05 12.23
N LYS A 162 23.24 11.95 12.30
CA LYS A 162 23.51 10.88 13.27
C LYS A 162 24.85 10.20 13.00
N LEU A 163 25.19 9.94 11.74
CA LEU A 163 26.46 9.31 11.37
C LEU A 163 27.67 10.18 11.73
N GLU A 164 27.54 11.50 11.67
CA GLU A 164 28.61 12.43 12.06
C GLU A 164 28.98 12.27 13.54
N HIS A 165 28.01 12.08 14.42
CA HIS A 165 28.25 11.92 15.85
C HIS A 165 28.71 10.51 16.26
N VAL A 166 28.48 9.48 15.44
CA VAL A 166 28.91 8.11 15.77
C VAL A 166 30.43 8.00 15.83
N ALA A 167 31.17 8.71 14.97
CA ALA A 167 32.63 8.67 14.99
C ALA A 167 33.19 9.27 16.30
N ASP A 168 32.60 10.36 16.78
CA ASP A 168 32.98 10.99 18.05
C ASP A 168 32.62 10.10 19.25
N GLU A 169 31.46 9.45 19.21
CA GLU A 169 31.05 8.50 20.25
C GLU A 169 31.95 7.26 20.30
N ASP A 170 32.34 6.70 19.14
CA ASP A 170 33.28 5.58 19.05
C ASP A 170 34.63 5.95 19.66
N HIS A 171 35.16 7.15 19.35
CA HIS A 171 36.39 7.64 19.95
C HIS A 171 36.28 7.81 21.48
N ARG A 172 35.16 8.32 21.98
CA ARG A 172 34.93 8.45 23.42
C ARG A 172 34.85 7.08 24.11
N ILE A 173 34.13 6.13 23.53
CA ILE A 173 34.00 4.77 24.07
C ILE A 173 35.35 4.07 24.12
N LEU A 174 36.16 4.19 23.06
CA LEU A 174 37.51 3.63 23.04
C LEU A 174 38.41 4.25 24.11
N ALA A 175 38.33 5.57 24.32
CA ALA A 175 39.09 6.24 25.37
C ALA A 175 38.67 5.80 26.78
N GLU A 176 37.36 5.72 27.05
CA GLU A 176 36.84 5.22 28.33
C GLU A 176 37.22 3.75 28.58
N ALA A 177 37.19 2.92 27.54
CA ALA A 177 37.61 1.52 27.63
C ALA A 177 39.11 1.41 27.95
N GLN A 178 39.95 2.22 27.31
CA GLN A 178 41.39 2.27 27.57
C GLN A 178 41.67 2.67 29.03
N GLU A 179 40.99 3.71 29.52
CA GLU A 179 41.14 4.20 30.89
C GLU A 179 40.71 3.14 31.92
N ARG A 180 39.60 2.44 31.69
CA ARG A 180 39.18 1.33 32.56
C ARG A 180 40.21 0.21 32.57
N LEU A 181 40.76 -0.13 31.41
CA LEU A 181 41.75 -1.20 31.28
C LEU A 181 43.05 -0.84 32.03
N GLU A 182 43.45 0.43 32.00
CA GLU A 182 44.59 0.93 32.78
C GLU A 182 44.33 0.86 34.30
N ARG A 183 43.14 1.25 34.76
CA ARG A 183 42.77 1.14 36.19
C ARG A 183 42.69 -0.31 36.66
N GLU A 184 42.05 -1.19 35.88
CA GLU A 184 41.99 -2.61 36.23
C GLU A 184 43.39 -3.24 36.28
N LYS A 185 44.29 -2.81 35.40
CA LYS A 185 45.68 -3.25 35.43
C LYS A 185 46.39 -2.76 36.69
N SER A 186 46.25 -1.50 37.09
CA SER A 186 46.85 -1.00 38.33
C SER A 186 46.29 -1.72 39.56
N ASP A 187 44.99 -1.93 39.62
CA ASP A 187 44.32 -2.62 40.73
C ASP A 187 44.80 -4.08 40.84
N LEU A 188 44.97 -4.77 39.70
CA LEU A 188 45.52 -6.12 39.67
C LEU A 188 46.98 -6.16 40.15
N GLU A 189 47.80 -5.18 39.74
CA GLU A 189 49.19 -5.07 40.20
C GLU A 189 49.26 -4.82 41.71
N GLU A 190 48.42 -3.95 42.26
CA GLU A 190 48.32 -3.71 43.71
C GLU A 190 47.87 -4.96 44.47
N GLN A 191 46.81 -5.64 43.99
CA GLN A 191 46.34 -6.89 44.58
C GLN A 191 47.42 -7.98 44.55
N GLN A 192 48.18 -8.06 43.46
CA GLN A 192 49.28 -9.01 43.34
C GLN A 192 50.38 -8.71 44.35
N GLN A 193 50.75 -7.44 44.52
CA GLN A 193 51.73 -7.02 45.53
C GLN A 193 51.27 -7.34 46.95
N GLN A 194 50.00 -7.06 47.27
CA GLN A 194 49.42 -7.40 48.58
C GLN A 194 49.43 -8.91 48.84
N ARG A 195 49.07 -9.72 47.85
CA ARG A 195 49.12 -11.19 47.96
C ARG A 195 50.55 -11.70 48.18
N ILE A 196 51.53 -11.14 47.48
CA ILE A 196 52.95 -11.48 47.68
C ILE A 196 53.38 -11.12 49.11
N ALA A 197 52.97 -9.97 49.63
CA ALA A 197 53.31 -9.54 50.99
C ALA A 197 52.69 -10.46 52.06
N ILE A 198 51.40 -10.82 51.90
CA ILE A 198 50.72 -11.77 52.78
C ILE A 198 51.43 -13.13 52.75
N MET A 199 51.72 -13.64 51.55
CA MET A 199 52.39 -14.93 51.38
C MET A 199 53.78 -14.95 52.01
N LYS A 200 54.55 -13.85 51.92
CA LYS A 200 55.84 -13.71 52.61
C LYS A 200 55.68 -13.76 54.13
N ARG A 201 54.68 -13.06 54.67
CA ARG A 201 54.41 -13.05 56.11
C ARG A 201 54.00 -14.44 56.61
N GLU A 202 53.10 -15.12 55.90
CA GLU A 202 52.70 -16.49 56.22
C GLU A 202 53.89 -17.47 56.18
N LEU A 203 54.81 -17.29 55.22
CA LEU A 203 56.04 -18.08 55.15
C LEU A 203 56.97 -17.81 56.34
N GLU A 204 57.10 -16.55 56.77
CA GLU A 204 57.89 -16.19 57.95
C GLU A 204 57.28 -16.76 59.24
N ASP A 205 55.97 -16.66 59.40
CA ASP A 205 55.24 -17.21 60.54
C ASP A 205 55.38 -18.74 60.60
N ARG A 206 55.20 -19.45 59.48
CA ARG A 206 55.44 -20.91 59.39
C ARG A 206 56.87 -21.28 59.75
N LYS A 207 57.85 -20.52 59.27
CA LYS A 207 59.26 -20.76 59.61
C LYS A 207 59.52 -20.59 61.11
N ALA A 208 58.89 -19.62 61.75
CA ALA A 208 59.00 -19.42 63.19
C ALA A 208 58.31 -20.57 63.98
N GLU A 209 57.14 -21.02 63.53
CA GLU A 209 56.44 -22.17 64.10
C GLU A 209 57.25 -23.46 63.98
N GLU A 210 57.81 -23.74 62.79
CA GLU A 210 58.68 -24.91 62.56
C GLU A 210 59.94 -24.85 63.43
N ALA A 211 60.58 -23.68 63.56
CA ALA A 211 61.72 -23.50 64.44
C ALA A 211 61.36 -23.73 65.92
N HIS A 212 60.21 -23.22 66.37
CA HIS A 212 59.72 -23.44 67.72
C HIS A 212 59.38 -24.91 67.98
N ALA A 213 58.73 -25.58 67.03
CA ALA A 213 58.43 -27.01 67.09
C ALA A 213 59.72 -27.85 67.16
N ALA A 214 60.74 -27.51 66.37
CA ALA A 214 62.05 -28.16 66.42
C ALA A 214 62.74 -27.95 67.78
N ILE A 215 62.69 -26.73 68.35
CA ILE A 215 63.23 -26.46 69.69
C ILE A 215 62.50 -27.30 70.75
N MET A 216 61.17 -27.39 70.68
CA MET A 216 60.39 -28.18 71.63
C MET A 216 60.68 -29.69 71.49
N ALA A 217 60.86 -30.18 70.26
CA ALA A 217 61.28 -31.56 70.01
C ALA A 217 62.66 -31.85 70.65
N ILE A 218 63.65 -30.96 70.43
CA ILE A 218 64.98 -31.09 71.04
C ILE A 218 64.90 -31.03 72.57
N LYS A 219 64.07 -30.14 73.14
CA LYS A 219 63.87 -30.08 74.60
C LYS A 219 63.27 -31.37 75.14
N ALA A 220 62.28 -31.92 74.45
CA ALA A 220 61.63 -33.17 74.86
C ALA A 220 62.63 -34.35 74.80
N GLU A 221 63.44 -34.43 73.75
CA GLU A 221 64.54 -35.38 73.64
C GLU A 221 65.54 -35.22 74.81
N LEU A 222 66.00 -33.99 75.08
CA LEU A 222 66.96 -33.72 76.15
C LEU A 222 66.40 -34.06 77.55
N VAL A 223 65.11 -33.78 77.79
CA VAL A 223 64.43 -34.14 79.05
C VAL A 223 64.32 -35.65 79.17
N ASN A 224 63.94 -36.36 78.10
CA ASN A 224 63.90 -37.82 78.10
C ASN A 224 65.28 -38.42 78.35
N ASP A 225 66.32 -37.89 77.72
CA ASP A 225 67.70 -38.34 77.92
C ASP A 225 68.15 -38.08 79.36
N ALA A 226 67.88 -36.90 79.92
CA ALA A 226 68.21 -36.57 81.30
C ALA A 226 67.45 -37.45 82.31
N VAL A 227 66.17 -37.75 82.08
CA VAL A 227 65.38 -38.68 82.91
C VAL A 227 65.93 -40.10 82.80
N SER A 228 66.28 -40.54 81.59
CA SER A 228 66.90 -41.86 81.37
C SER A 228 68.24 -41.97 82.11
N GLU A 229 69.08 -40.94 82.04
CA GLU A 229 70.36 -40.90 82.76
C GLU A 229 70.16 -40.86 84.29
N LEU A 230 69.18 -40.09 84.78
CA LEU A 230 68.81 -40.06 86.20
C LEU A 230 68.34 -41.43 86.68
N LEU A 231 67.46 -42.09 85.91
CA LEU A 231 66.98 -43.44 86.20
C LEU A 231 68.14 -44.45 86.21
N GLN A 232 69.06 -44.35 85.26
CA GLN A 232 70.23 -45.23 85.19
C GLN A 232 71.16 -45.03 86.39
N ARG A 233 71.44 -43.76 86.78
CA ARG A 233 72.21 -43.45 88.00
C ARG A 233 71.50 -43.93 89.26
N TYR A 234 70.17 -43.81 89.31
CA TYR A 234 69.36 -44.28 90.43
C TYR A 234 69.37 -45.80 90.55
N GLN A 235 69.32 -46.53 89.44
CA GLN A 235 69.47 -47.99 89.41
C GLN A 235 70.87 -48.46 89.82
N GLN A 236 71.91 -47.65 89.60
CA GLN A 236 73.28 -47.95 90.02
C GLN A 236 73.56 -47.56 91.47
N ALA A 237 72.79 -46.64 92.05
CA ALA A 237 72.89 -46.23 93.44
C ALA A 237 72.10 -47.18 94.36
N ASP A 238 72.70 -48.32 94.68
CA ASP A 238 72.13 -49.35 95.55
C ASP A 238 72.13 -48.87 97.02
N ASN A 239 71.15 -48.04 97.38
CA ASN A 239 71.05 -47.40 98.69
C ASN A 239 69.62 -47.60 99.27
N GLU A 240 69.41 -48.75 99.91
CA GLU A 240 68.13 -49.18 100.52
C GLU A 240 67.51 -48.11 101.45
N LEU A 241 68.35 -47.32 102.11
CA LEU A 241 67.94 -46.23 103.01
C LEU A 241 67.27 -45.05 102.29
N LEU A 242 67.64 -44.79 101.04
CA LEU A 242 67.07 -43.70 100.24
C LEU A 242 65.75 -44.11 99.60
N GLN A 243 65.63 -45.38 99.18
CA GLN A 243 64.38 -45.95 98.67
C GLN A 243 63.30 -46.02 99.75
N ALA A 244 63.64 -46.43 100.99
CA ALA A 244 62.70 -46.43 102.11
C ALA A 244 62.15 -45.03 102.42
N LYS A 245 63.01 -44.00 102.45
CA LYS A 245 62.59 -42.61 102.67
C LYS A 245 61.70 -42.04 101.56
N LEU A 246 61.92 -42.42 100.31
CA LEU A 246 61.11 -41.95 99.18
C LEU A 246 59.75 -42.64 99.12
N VAL A 247 59.67 -43.92 99.47
CA VAL A 247 58.39 -44.62 99.63
C VAL A 247 57.61 -43.98 100.77
N ASP A 248 58.23 -43.73 101.94
CA ASP A 248 57.59 -43.05 103.07
C ASP A 248 57.13 -41.62 102.72
N ALA A 249 57.93 -40.87 101.96
CA ALA A 249 57.56 -39.54 101.50
C ALA A 249 56.41 -39.59 100.48
N PHE A 250 56.38 -40.59 99.59
CA PHE A 250 55.33 -40.76 98.60
C PHE A 250 54.01 -41.23 99.23
N THR A 251 54.04 -42.14 100.21
CA THR A 251 52.84 -42.50 101.00
C THR A 251 52.33 -41.32 101.81
N ALA A 252 53.20 -40.53 102.42
CA ALA A 252 52.81 -39.31 103.11
C ALA A 252 52.16 -38.26 102.19
N ASP A 253 52.65 -38.09 100.96
CA ASP A 253 52.08 -37.13 99.99
C ASP A 253 50.77 -37.63 99.37
N LEU A 254 50.61 -38.95 99.19
CA LEU A 254 49.34 -39.59 98.78
C LEU A 254 48.26 -39.45 99.85
N GLU A 255 48.60 -39.66 101.13
CA GLU A 255 47.67 -39.43 102.24
C GLU A 255 47.22 -37.97 102.31
N LYS A 256 48.09 -37.03 101.93
CA LYS A 256 47.82 -35.59 101.93
C LYS A 256 46.98 -35.10 100.75
N GLN A 257 46.97 -35.80 99.62
CA GLN A 257 46.09 -35.51 98.48
C GLN A 257 44.71 -36.18 98.58
N LEU A 258 44.56 -37.18 99.46
CA LEU A 258 43.30 -37.90 99.71
C LEU A 258 42.52 -37.39 100.94
N SER A 259 43.07 -36.42 101.69
CA SER A 259 42.36 -35.62 102.72
C SER A 259 41.89 -34.28 102.16
#